data_AF-A0AA41MC69-F1
#
_entry.id   AF-A0AA41MC69-F1
#
_cell.length_a   1.000
_cell.length_b   1.000
_cell.length_c   1.000
_cell.angle_alpha   90.00
_cell.angle_beta   90.00
_cell.angle_gamma   90.00
#
_symmetry.space_group_name_H-M   'P 1'
#
loop_
_entity.id
_entity.type
_entity.pdbx_description
1 polymer ?
#
loop_
_entity_poly.entity_id
_entity_poly.type
_entity_poly.pdbx_seq_one_letter_code
_entity_poly.pdbx_strand_id
1 'polypeptide(L)'
;MFIYAIFGMSNFAYVKREVGIDDMFNFETFGNSMICLFQITTSAGWDGLLAPILNSGPPDCDPEKDHPGSSVKGDCGNPSVGIFFFVSYIIISFLVVVNMYIAVILENFSVATEESAEPLSEDDFEMFYEVWEKFDPDATQFIEFSKLSDFADALDPPLLIAKPNKVQLIAMDLPMVSGDRIHCLDILFAFTKRVLGESGEMDALRIQMEERFMASNPSKVSYEPITTTLKRKQEEVSAIVIQRAYRRYLLKQKVKKVSSIYKKDKGKEADGTPVKEEILIDKLNENSTPEKTDVTPSTTSPPSYDSVTKPEKEKFEKDKSEKEDKGKDIRESKK
;
A
#
# COMPACT_ATOMS: atom_id res chain seq x y z
N MET A 1 -25.28 20.91 28.32
CA MET A 1 -25.31 20.93 29.81
C MET A 1 -25.10 22.34 30.37
N PHE A 2 -23.90 22.92 30.27
CA PHE A 2 -23.56 24.23 30.87
C PHE A 2 -24.59 25.35 30.64
N ILE A 3 -24.97 25.59 29.38
CA ILE A 3 -25.95 26.63 29.01
C ILE A 3 -27.30 26.39 29.70
N TYR A 4 -27.80 25.15 29.65
CA TYR A 4 -29.06 24.78 30.29
C TYR A 4 -28.98 24.87 31.82
N ALA A 5 -27.83 24.66 32.43
CA ALA A 5 -27.68 24.81 33.88
C ALA A 5 -27.90 26.27 34.31
N ILE A 6 -27.35 27.22 33.56
CA ILE A 6 -27.55 28.65 33.81
C ILE A 6 -29.02 29.05 33.63
N PHE A 7 -29.66 28.57 32.55
CA PHE A 7 -31.10 28.83 32.33
C PHE A 7 -31.97 28.18 33.40
N GLY A 8 -31.66 26.95 33.82
CA GLY A 8 -32.37 26.25 34.87
C GLY A 8 -32.29 26.99 36.20
N MET A 9 -31.10 27.48 36.56
CA MET A 9 -30.93 28.31 37.76
C MET A 9 -31.75 29.59 37.75
N SER A 10 -31.75 30.31 36.63
CA SER A 10 -32.44 31.60 36.57
C SER A 10 -33.96 31.46 36.54
N ASN A 11 -34.49 30.34 36.05
CA ASN A 11 -35.93 30.15 35.88
C ASN A 11 -36.57 29.25 36.95
N PHE A 12 -35.84 28.28 37.51
CA PHE A 12 -36.42 27.20 38.32
C PHE A 12 -35.84 27.08 39.74
N ALA A 13 -34.93 27.97 40.15
CA ALA A 13 -34.31 27.90 41.49
C ALA A 13 -35.32 27.98 42.66
N TYR A 14 -36.42 28.71 42.48
CA TYR A 14 -37.40 28.95 43.55
C TYR A 14 -38.65 28.08 43.44
N VAL A 15 -38.70 27.16 42.48
CA VAL A 15 -39.86 26.28 42.30
C VAL A 15 -40.06 25.42 43.54
N LYS A 16 -41.32 25.24 43.93
CA LYS A 16 -41.70 24.42 45.07
C LYS A 16 -41.07 23.02 44.97
N ARG A 17 -40.43 22.59 46.05
CA ARG A 17 -39.83 21.26 46.15
C ARG A 17 -40.92 20.19 46.23
N GLU A 18 -41.07 19.42 45.16
CA GLU A 18 -42.01 18.31 45.06
C GLU A 18 -41.44 17.21 44.16
N VAL A 19 -41.91 15.98 44.34
CA VAL A 19 -41.60 14.80 43.51
C VAL A 19 -40.09 14.59 43.29
N GLY A 20 -39.51 15.15 42.21
CA GLY A 20 -38.10 15.01 41.86
C GLY A 20 -37.22 16.20 42.22
N ILE A 21 -37.78 17.31 42.73
CA ILE A 21 -37.01 18.45 43.23
C ILE A 21 -36.85 18.33 44.75
N ASP A 22 -35.63 18.07 45.21
CA ASP A 22 -35.27 17.95 46.63
C ASP A 22 -34.04 18.80 47.01
N ASP A 23 -33.47 18.60 48.18
CA ASP A 23 -32.33 19.38 48.70
C ASP A 23 -31.03 19.18 47.88
N MET A 24 -30.91 18.07 47.17
CA MET A 24 -29.72 17.68 46.40
C MET A 24 -29.93 17.80 44.89
N PHE A 25 -31.13 17.44 44.40
CA PHE A 25 -31.56 17.52 43.00
C PHE A 25 -32.49 18.71 42.82
N ASN A 26 -31.92 19.89 42.64
CA ASN A 26 -32.65 21.13 42.38
C ASN A 26 -31.89 22.06 41.43
N PHE A 27 -32.49 23.21 41.13
CA PHE A 27 -31.89 24.25 40.29
C PHE A 27 -31.40 25.47 41.09
N GLU A 28 -31.19 25.36 42.40
CA GLU A 28 -30.80 26.51 43.24
C GLU A 28 -29.37 26.97 42.97
N THR A 29 -28.48 26.03 42.69
CA THR A 29 -27.06 26.29 42.43
C THR A 29 -26.62 25.70 41.09
N PHE A 30 -25.48 26.17 40.60
CA PHE A 30 -24.92 25.70 39.34
C PHE A 30 -24.54 24.22 39.40
N GLY A 31 -23.97 23.77 40.52
CA GLY A 31 -23.62 22.37 40.74
C GLY A 31 -24.83 21.45 40.74
N ASN A 32 -25.87 21.80 41.50
CA ASN A 32 -27.10 21.01 41.57
C ASN A 32 -27.79 20.96 40.19
N SER A 33 -27.85 22.09 39.48
CA SER A 33 -28.39 22.16 38.12
C SER A 33 -27.62 21.26 37.13
N MET A 34 -26.29 21.21 37.25
CA MET A 34 -25.46 20.32 36.44
C MET A 34 -25.72 18.83 36.74
N ILE A 35 -25.94 18.47 38.01
CA ILE A 35 -26.28 17.10 38.42
C ILE A 35 -27.67 16.71 37.87
N CYS A 36 -28.67 17.57 38.01
CA CYS A 36 -30.01 17.36 37.45
C CYS A 36 -29.94 17.16 35.91
N LEU A 37 -29.21 18.01 35.20
CA LEU A 37 -29.03 17.88 33.76
C LEU A 37 -28.22 16.65 33.36
N PHE A 38 -27.26 16.21 34.18
CA PHE A 38 -26.54 14.96 33.97
C PHE A 38 -27.50 13.77 34.03
N GLN A 39 -28.36 13.73 35.04
CA GLN A 39 -29.40 12.71 35.16
C GLN A 39 -30.37 12.73 33.97
N ILE A 40 -30.83 13.91 33.53
CA ILE A 40 -31.74 14.02 32.39
C ILE A 40 -31.06 13.64 31.06
N THR A 41 -29.73 13.70 30.96
CA THR A 41 -28.99 13.32 29.74
C THR A 41 -29.22 11.85 29.36
N THR A 42 -29.51 10.99 30.34
CA THR A 42 -29.89 9.59 30.11
C THR A 42 -31.41 9.39 30.01
N SER A 43 -32.18 10.48 29.89
CA SER A 43 -33.64 10.53 29.94
C SER A 43 -34.26 9.96 31.23
N ALA A 44 -33.49 9.91 32.33
CA ALA A 44 -33.96 9.42 33.61
C ALA A 44 -34.55 10.54 34.48
N GLY A 45 -35.72 10.30 35.09
CA GLY A 45 -36.33 11.17 36.12
C GLY A 45 -36.66 12.60 35.68
N TRP A 46 -36.73 12.87 34.38
CA TRP A 46 -37.05 14.20 33.84
C TRP A 46 -38.51 14.59 34.12
N ASP A 47 -39.40 13.61 34.18
CA ASP A 47 -40.81 13.75 34.50
C ASP A 47 -41.02 14.23 35.93
N GLY A 48 -40.26 13.66 36.87
CA GLY A 48 -40.27 14.06 38.29
C GLY A 48 -39.71 15.47 38.52
N LEU A 49 -38.74 15.91 37.71
CA LEU A 49 -38.21 17.28 37.74
C LEU A 49 -39.13 18.28 37.04
N LEU A 50 -39.87 17.86 36.01
CA LEU A 50 -40.80 18.72 35.28
C LEU A 50 -42.10 18.96 36.07
N ALA A 51 -42.62 17.95 36.78
CA ALA A 51 -43.93 18.02 37.43
C ALA A 51 -44.11 19.26 38.34
N PRO A 52 -43.17 19.62 39.24
CA PRO A 52 -43.31 20.80 40.10
C PRO A 52 -43.26 22.12 39.32
N ILE A 53 -42.58 22.13 38.17
CA ILE A 53 -42.44 23.30 37.29
C ILE A 53 -43.74 23.59 36.51
N LEU A 54 -44.63 22.60 36.39
CA LEU A 54 -45.95 22.75 35.77
C LEU A 54 -46.98 23.39 36.72
N ASN A 55 -46.67 23.54 38.02
CA ASN A 55 -47.55 24.18 38.98
C ASN A 55 -47.54 25.70 38.78
N SER A 56 -48.68 26.29 38.37
CA SER A 56 -48.77 27.72 37.99
C SER A 56 -49.65 28.57 38.91
N GLY A 57 -50.40 27.97 39.84
CA GLY A 57 -51.17 28.72 40.84
C GLY A 57 -51.65 27.87 42.03
N PRO A 58 -52.33 28.50 43.01
CA PRO A 58 -52.89 27.80 44.17
C PRO A 58 -53.96 26.77 43.78
N PRO A 59 -54.07 25.61 44.47
CA PRO A 59 -53.38 25.23 45.71
C PRO A 59 -51.99 24.60 45.52
N ASP A 60 -51.54 24.40 44.29
CA ASP A 60 -50.32 23.63 43.99
C ASP A 60 -49.04 24.42 44.27
N CYS A 61 -49.07 25.75 44.12
CA CYS A 61 -47.98 26.66 44.51
C CYS A 61 -48.52 27.97 45.13
N ASP A 62 -47.65 28.72 45.82
CA ASP A 62 -47.96 30.01 46.44
C ASP A 62 -47.21 31.13 45.71
N PRO A 63 -47.92 32.05 45.00
CA PRO A 63 -47.29 33.14 44.27
C PRO A 63 -46.72 34.25 45.18
N GLU A 64 -47.12 34.31 46.45
CA GLU A 64 -46.68 35.36 47.39
C GLU A 64 -45.73 34.82 48.46
N LYS A 65 -45.20 33.60 48.27
CA LYS A 65 -44.23 33.01 49.20
C LYS A 65 -42.97 33.85 49.28
N ASP A 66 -42.65 34.32 50.48
CA ASP A 66 -41.42 35.07 50.76
C ASP A 66 -40.24 34.11 50.92
N HIS A 67 -39.13 34.40 50.24
CA HIS A 67 -37.86 33.68 50.38
C HIS A 67 -36.85 34.53 51.17
N PRO A 68 -36.48 34.16 52.40
CA PRO A 68 -35.60 34.98 53.23
C PRO A 68 -34.23 35.16 52.58
N GLY A 69 -33.84 36.42 52.35
CA GLY A 69 -32.58 36.77 51.69
C GLY A 69 -32.65 36.97 50.18
N SER A 70 -33.83 36.86 49.56
CA SER A 70 -34.08 37.16 48.15
C SER A 70 -35.21 38.19 48.00
N SER A 71 -35.17 38.99 46.94
CA SER A 71 -36.27 39.89 46.55
C SER A 71 -37.31 39.21 45.67
N VAL A 72 -37.07 37.95 45.28
CA VAL A 72 -37.98 37.15 44.45
C VAL A 72 -39.13 36.62 45.33
N LYS A 73 -40.36 36.72 44.81
CA LYS A 73 -41.57 36.22 45.46
C LYS A 73 -42.18 35.07 44.67
N GLY A 74 -42.74 34.12 45.40
CA GLY A 74 -43.48 32.98 44.87
C GLY A 74 -42.63 31.74 44.64
N ASP A 75 -43.28 30.57 44.63
CA ASP A 75 -42.67 29.28 44.31
C ASP A 75 -43.34 28.56 43.14
N CYS A 76 -44.13 29.30 42.35
CA CYS A 76 -44.79 28.81 41.15
C CYS A 76 -43.83 28.70 39.96
N GLY A 77 -43.96 27.61 39.21
CA GLY A 77 -43.26 27.41 37.95
C GLY A 77 -43.97 28.07 36.77
N ASN A 78 -43.32 28.00 35.60
CA ASN A 78 -43.91 28.43 34.34
C ASN A 78 -44.06 27.21 33.40
N PRO A 79 -45.28 26.71 33.17
CA PRO A 79 -45.51 25.49 32.40
C PRO A 79 -44.93 25.56 30.98
N SER A 80 -45.12 26.68 30.29
CA SER A 80 -44.65 26.85 28.90
C SER A 80 -43.12 26.82 28.81
N VAL A 81 -42.44 27.53 29.72
CA VAL A 81 -40.96 27.57 29.76
C VAL A 81 -40.40 26.22 30.23
N GLY A 82 -41.03 25.57 31.21
CA GLY A 82 -40.66 24.24 31.70
C GLY A 82 -40.74 23.18 30.61
N ILE A 83 -41.89 23.07 29.93
CA ILE A 83 -42.07 22.10 28.83
C ILE A 83 -41.02 22.34 27.74
N PHE A 84 -40.82 23.58 27.31
CA PHE A 84 -39.84 23.90 26.28
C PHE A 84 -38.42 23.53 26.73
N PHE A 85 -38.03 23.87 27.96
CA PHE A 85 -36.71 23.57 28.51
C PHE A 85 -36.41 22.08 28.52
N PHE A 86 -37.29 21.25 29.10
CA PHE A 86 -37.06 19.82 29.23
C PHE A 86 -37.12 19.09 27.89
N VAL A 87 -38.12 19.37 27.06
CA VAL A 87 -38.29 18.71 25.76
C VAL A 87 -37.13 19.06 24.81
N SER A 88 -36.74 20.34 24.73
CA SER A 88 -35.60 20.74 23.90
C SER A 88 -34.28 20.14 24.39
N TYR A 89 -34.09 20.06 25.71
CA TYR A 89 -32.90 19.45 26.29
C TYR A 89 -32.82 17.95 25.99
N ILE A 90 -33.92 17.20 26.13
CA ILE A 90 -33.97 15.76 25.84
C ILE A 90 -33.66 15.51 24.36
N ILE A 91 -34.25 16.28 23.44
CA ILE A 91 -34.00 16.11 22.00
C ILE A 91 -32.53 16.38 21.67
N ILE A 92 -31.96 17.50 22.14
CA ILE A 92 -30.58 17.87 21.85
C ILE A 92 -29.60 16.86 22.47
N SER A 93 -29.81 16.49 23.74
CA SER A 93 -28.94 15.53 24.43
C SER A 93 -28.99 14.15 23.76
N PHE A 94 -30.17 13.66 23.39
CA PHE A 94 -30.33 12.41 22.66
C PHE A 94 -29.56 12.41 21.34
N LEU A 95 -29.70 13.47 20.52
CA LEU A 95 -28.98 13.58 19.25
C LEU A 95 -27.46 13.59 19.44
N VAL A 96 -26.96 14.30 20.45
CA VAL A 96 -25.52 14.35 20.74
C VAL A 96 -24.99 12.99 21.19
N VAL A 97 -25.69 12.31 22.11
CA VAL A 97 -25.28 10.99 22.63
C VAL A 97 -25.30 9.93 21.53
N VAL A 98 -26.35 9.89 20.70
CA VAL A 98 -26.45 8.96 19.58
C VAL A 98 -25.35 9.21 18.55
N ASN A 99 -25.13 10.46 18.16
CA ASN A 99 -24.09 10.79 17.17
C ASN A 99 -22.68 10.47 17.69
N MET A 100 -22.41 10.72 18.96
CA MET A 100 -21.15 10.32 19.60
C MET A 100 -21.00 8.78 19.59
N TYR A 101 -22.06 8.05 19.94
CA TYR A 101 -22.04 6.58 19.98
C TYR A 101 -21.79 5.97 18.60
N ILE A 102 -22.47 6.48 17.57
CA ILE A 102 -22.25 6.07 16.18
C ILE A 102 -20.80 6.35 15.76
N ALA A 103 -20.25 7.52 16.10
CA ALA A 103 -18.87 7.87 15.76
C ALA A 103 -17.86 6.89 16.40
N VAL A 104 -18.00 6.59 17.69
CA VAL A 104 -17.13 5.65 18.40
C VAL A 104 -17.23 4.23 17.83
N ILE A 105 -18.44 3.81 17.46
CA ILE A 105 -18.66 2.51 16.81
C ILE A 105 -17.99 2.47 15.44
N LEU A 106 -18.18 3.49 14.61
CA LEU A 106 -17.58 3.56 13.28
C LEU A 106 -16.06 3.59 13.35
N GLU A 107 -15.49 4.31 14.32
CA GLU A 107 -14.04 4.33 14.55
C GLU A 107 -13.52 2.94 14.94
N ASN A 108 -14.19 2.24 15.85
CA ASN A 108 -13.83 0.86 16.21
C ASN A 108 -13.94 -0.10 15.02
N PHE A 109 -15.00 0.02 14.21
CA PHE A 109 -15.14 -0.79 13.01
C PHE A 109 -14.06 -0.46 11.99
N SER A 110 -13.71 0.83 11.81
CA SER A 110 -12.64 1.25 10.91
C SER A 110 -11.31 0.61 11.30
N VAL A 111 -10.94 0.68 12.59
CA VAL A 111 -9.71 0.06 13.11
C VAL A 111 -9.72 -1.45 12.89
N ALA A 112 -10.83 -2.13 13.23
CA ALA A 112 -10.95 -3.57 13.00
C ALA A 112 -10.89 -3.95 11.52
N THR A 113 -11.45 -3.12 10.63
CA THR A 113 -11.35 -3.36 9.19
C THR A 113 -9.95 -3.14 8.65
N GLU A 114 -9.23 -2.12 9.11
CA GLU A 114 -7.84 -1.87 8.72
C GLU A 114 -6.93 -3.04 9.11
N GLU A 115 -7.08 -3.59 10.32
CA GLU A 115 -6.34 -4.78 10.79
C GLU A 115 -6.69 -6.04 9.97
N SER A 116 -7.92 -6.16 9.47
CA SER A 116 -8.35 -7.30 8.64
C SER A 116 -8.09 -7.13 7.14
N ALA A 117 -7.77 -5.92 6.69
CA ALA A 117 -7.64 -5.57 5.27
C ALA A 117 -6.20 -5.63 4.77
N GLU A 118 -5.21 -5.91 5.64
CA GLU A 118 -3.86 -6.24 5.18
C GLU A 118 -3.93 -7.53 4.34
N PRO A 119 -3.65 -7.46 3.02
CA PRO A 119 -3.80 -8.63 2.15
C PRO A 119 -2.74 -9.71 2.42
N LEU A 120 -1.74 -9.38 3.24
CA LEU A 120 -0.62 -10.22 3.62
C LEU A 120 -0.36 -10.01 5.11
N SER A 121 -0.40 -11.10 5.87
CA SER A 121 -0.12 -11.15 7.30
C SER A 121 1.33 -11.60 7.56
N GLU A 122 1.79 -11.49 8.81
CA GLU A 122 3.09 -12.06 9.21
C GLU A 122 3.17 -13.58 8.97
N ASP A 123 2.06 -14.30 9.17
CA ASP A 123 1.97 -15.74 8.94
C ASP A 123 2.22 -16.12 7.46
N ASP A 124 1.77 -15.29 6.51
CA ASP A 124 2.00 -15.53 5.08
C ASP A 124 3.49 -15.48 4.71
N PHE A 125 4.25 -14.61 5.40
CA PHE A 125 5.71 -14.53 5.22
C PHE A 125 6.43 -15.72 5.85
N GLU A 126 5.97 -16.21 7.01
CA GLU A 126 6.52 -17.41 7.64
C GLU A 126 6.32 -18.65 6.74
N MET A 127 5.10 -18.84 6.24
CA MET A 127 4.78 -19.91 5.27
C MET A 127 5.64 -19.84 4.01
N PHE A 128 5.95 -18.64 3.51
CA PHE A 128 6.88 -18.48 2.39
C PHE A 128 8.28 -19.03 2.72
N TYR A 129 8.82 -18.70 3.89
CA TYR A 129 10.16 -19.15 4.30
C TYR A 129 10.22 -20.67 4.55
N GLU A 130 9.15 -21.27 5.07
CA GLU A 130 9.05 -22.74 5.20
C GLU A 130 9.15 -23.47 3.86
N VAL A 131 8.56 -22.89 2.81
CA VAL A 131 8.70 -23.44 1.45
C VAL A 131 10.08 -23.12 0.90
N TRP A 132 10.61 -21.91 1.12
CA TRP A 132 11.93 -21.49 0.66
C TRP A 132 13.04 -22.43 1.14
N GLU A 133 13.02 -22.83 2.41
CA GLU A 133 14.01 -23.74 3.00
C GLU A 133 14.12 -25.08 2.25
N LYS A 134 13.03 -25.54 1.63
CA LYS A 134 13.02 -26.77 0.81
C LYS A 134 13.77 -26.61 -0.52
N PHE A 135 13.91 -25.39 -1.02
CA PHE A 135 14.60 -25.06 -2.27
C PHE A 135 16.03 -24.53 -2.08
N ASP A 136 16.33 -23.99 -0.90
CA ASP A 136 17.63 -23.48 -0.47
C ASP A 136 18.02 -24.01 0.94
N PRO A 137 18.28 -25.33 1.08
CA PRO A 137 18.55 -25.95 2.39
C PRO A 137 19.88 -25.51 3.01
N ASP A 138 20.79 -24.96 2.21
CA ASP A 138 22.10 -24.47 2.65
C ASP A 138 22.07 -22.98 3.05
N ALA A 139 20.88 -22.35 3.06
CA ALA A 139 20.66 -20.93 3.38
C ALA A 139 21.54 -19.99 2.54
N THR A 140 21.72 -20.31 1.26
CA THR A 140 22.54 -19.49 0.34
C THR A 140 21.88 -18.18 -0.05
N GLN A 141 20.57 -18.03 0.21
CA GLN A 141 19.69 -16.93 -0.19
C GLN A 141 19.42 -16.89 -1.70
N PHE A 142 19.78 -17.93 -2.44
CA PHE A 142 19.62 -18.00 -3.89
C PHE A 142 18.94 -19.29 -4.33
N ILE A 143 18.12 -19.18 -5.37
CA ILE A 143 17.65 -20.34 -6.13
C ILE A 143 17.99 -20.18 -7.61
N GLU A 144 18.13 -21.30 -8.32
CA GLU A 144 18.27 -21.30 -9.77
C GLU A 144 16.95 -20.90 -10.45
N PHE A 145 17.02 -20.15 -11.55
CA PHE A 145 15.87 -19.75 -12.36
C PHE A 145 15.04 -20.95 -12.85
N SER A 146 15.70 -22.09 -13.08
CA SER A 146 15.05 -23.36 -13.46
C SER A 146 14.01 -23.82 -12.43
N LYS A 147 14.27 -23.61 -11.13
CA LYS A 147 13.43 -24.04 -10.01
C LYS A 147 12.32 -23.04 -9.65
N LEU A 148 12.42 -21.79 -10.12
CA LEU A 148 11.48 -20.71 -9.77
C LEU A 148 10.01 -21.07 -10.08
N SER A 149 9.78 -21.76 -11.19
CA SER A 149 8.43 -22.19 -11.60
C SER A 149 7.83 -23.21 -10.66
N ASP A 150 8.65 -24.12 -10.12
CA ASP A 150 8.19 -25.13 -9.15
C ASP A 150 8.06 -24.53 -7.75
N PHE A 151 8.97 -23.62 -7.37
CA PHE A 151 8.89 -22.87 -6.12
C PHE A 151 7.58 -22.05 -6.04
N ALA A 152 7.27 -21.27 -7.07
CA ALA A 152 6.08 -20.42 -7.05
C ALA A 152 4.76 -21.20 -7.00
N ASP A 153 4.75 -22.43 -7.51
CA ASP A 153 3.61 -23.35 -7.51
C ASP A 153 3.46 -24.11 -6.18
N ALA A 154 4.51 -24.16 -5.36
CA ALA A 154 4.56 -24.85 -4.07
C ALA A 154 4.24 -23.95 -2.86
N LEU A 155 4.15 -22.63 -3.07
CA LEU A 155 3.72 -21.67 -2.05
C LEU A 155 2.23 -21.83 -1.76
N ASP A 156 1.77 -21.36 -0.60
CA ASP A 156 0.35 -21.27 -0.29
C ASP A 156 -0.25 -19.92 -0.77
N PRO A 157 -1.57 -19.87 -1.02
CA PRO A 157 -2.25 -18.58 -1.22
C PRO A 157 -2.02 -17.69 0.01
N PRO A 158 -1.79 -16.38 -0.16
CA PRO A 158 -1.96 -15.58 -1.38
C PRO A 158 -0.70 -15.45 -2.28
N LEU A 159 0.47 -15.91 -1.85
CA LEU A 159 1.74 -15.78 -2.60
C LEU A 159 1.91 -16.83 -3.71
N LEU A 160 1.08 -17.89 -3.71
CA LEU A 160 1.04 -18.92 -4.74
C LEU A 160 0.86 -18.37 -6.16
N ILE A 161 1.65 -18.92 -7.08
CA ILE A 161 1.51 -18.76 -8.52
C ILE A 161 1.38 -20.13 -9.19
N ALA A 162 0.14 -20.61 -9.32
CA ALA A 162 -0.17 -21.89 -9.96
C ALA A 162 0.38 -21.99 -11.39
N LYS A 163 0.85 -23.18 -11.77
CA LYS A 163 1.22 -23.47 -13.16
C LYS A 163 0.00 -23.42 -14.10
N PRO A 164 0.18 -22.98 -15.36
CA PRO A 164 1.43 -22.56 -16.00
C PRO A 164 1.83 -21.11 -15.64
N ASN A 165 2.96 -20.94 -14.94
CA ASN A 165 3.37 -19.66 -14.35
C ASN A 165 4.59 -18.99 -15.00
N LYS A 166 5.23 -19.66 -15.97
CA LYS A 166 6.51 -19.20 -16.56
C LYS A 166 6.43 -17.83 -17.21
N VAL A 167 5.35 -17.54 -17.94
CA VAL A 167 5.17 -16.23 -18.61
C VAL A 167 5.05 -15.12 -17.58
N GLN A 168 4.29 -15.36 -16.51
CA GLN A 168 4.09 -14.40 -15.44
C GLN A 168 5.40 -14.12 -14.68
N LEU A 169 6.17 -15.16 -14.36
CA LEU A 169 7.47 -15.03 -13.68
C LEU A 169 8.51 -14.28 -14.53
N ILE A 170 8.48 -14.46 -15.86
CA ILE A 170 9.33 -13.68 -16.77
C ILE A 170 8.90 -12.21 -16.82
N ALA A 171 7.59 -11.95 -16.83
CA ALA A 171 7.04 -10.60 -16.85
C ALA A 171 7.28 -9.80 -15.55
N MET A 172 7.56 -10.47 -14.42
CA MET A 172 7.96 -9.83 -13.16
C MET A 172 9.37 -9.23 -13.19
N ASP A 173 10.18 -9.51 -14.23
CA ASP A 173 11.51 -8.93 -14.46
C ASP A 173 12.47 -9.04 -13.27
N LEU A 174 12.58 -10.23 -12.69
CA LEU A 174 13.43 -10.47 -11.52
C LEU A 174 14.92 -10.30 -11.86
N PRO A 175 15.71 -9.63 -11.00
CA PRO A 175 17.15 -9.55 -11.15
C PRO A 175 17.82 -10.92 -10.97
N MET A 176 18.88 -11.17 -11.75
CA MET A 176 19.64 -12.41 -11.75
C MET A 176 21.14 -12.15 -11.64
N VAL A 177 21.82 -13.06 -10.93
CA VAL A 177 23.27 -13.10 -10.72
C VAL A 177 23.88 -14.21 -11.56
N SER A 178 25.21 -14.29 -11.54
CA SER A 178 25.98 -15.36 -12.14
C SER A 178 25.44 -16.75 -11.77
N GLY A 179 25.30 -17.57 -12.82
CA GLY A 179 24.73 -18.92 -12.73
C GLY A 179 23.21 -18.98 -12.89
N ASP A 180 22.57 -17.98 -13.48
CA ASP A 180 21.10 -17.90 -13.64
C ASP A 180 20.39 -18.07 -12.27
N ARG A 181 20.91 -17.39 -11.23
CA ARG A 181 20.38 -17.45 -9.86
C ARG A 181 19.66 -16.16 -9.48
N ILE A 182 18.60 -16.29 -8.68
CA ILE A 182 17.77 -15.17 -8.20
C ILE A 182 17.80 -15.15 -6.67
N HIS A 183 17.87 -13.95 -6.08
CA HIS A 183 17.88 -13.75 -4.65
C HIS A 183 16.49 -13.89 -4.01
N CYS A 184 16.43 -14.45 -2.80
CA CYS A 184 15.20 -14.65 -2.02
C CYS A 184 14.37 -13.38 -1.89
N LEU A 185 15.01 -12.28 -1.51
CA LEU A 185 14.33 -11.01 -1.24
C LEU A 185 13.68 -10.41 -2.50
N ASP A 186 14.31 -10.60 -3.66
CA ASP A 186 13.77 -10.10 -4.92
C ASP A 186 12.52 -10.88 -5.34
N ILE A 187 12.49 -12.20 -5.08
CA ILE A 187 11.31 -13.05 -5.31
C ILE A 187 10.19 -12.67 -4.35
N LEU A 188 10.50 -12.58 -3.05
CA LEU A 188 9.52 -12.24 -2.03
C LEU A 188 8.89 -10.88 -2.33
N PHE A 189 9.72 -9.86 -2.60
CA PHE A 189 9.22 -8.54 -2.93
C PHE A 189 8.36 -8.52 -4.20
N ALA A 190 8.76 -9.23 -5.26
CA ALA A 190 7.98 -9.28 -6.49
C ALA A 190 6.62 -9.97 -6.30
N PHE A 191 6.55 -11.01 -5.48
CA PHE A 191 5.31 -11.74 -5.21
C PHE A 191 4.39 -10.92 -4.30
N THR A 192 4.95 -10.28 -3.27
CA THR A 192 4.25 -9.30 -2.43
C THR A 192 3.69 -8.16 -3.27
N LYS A 193 4.49 -7.56 -4.15
CA LYS A 193 4.06 -6.49 -5.07
C LYS A 193 2.90 -6.93 -5.97
N ARG A 194 2.90 -8.19 -6.42
CA ARG A 194 1.80 -8.73 -7.22
C ARG A 194 0.50 -8.78 -6.42
N VAL A 195 0.54 -9.19 -5.16
CA VAL A 195 -0.66 -9.34 -4.31
C VAL A 195 -1.19 -7.98 -3.89
N LEU A 196 -0.32 -7.07 -3.45
CA LEU A 196 -0.69 -5.74 -2.95
C LEU A 196 -0.99 -4.72 -4.07
N GLY A 197 -0.45 -4.95 -5.28
CA GLY A 197 -0.57 -4.03 -6.40
C GLY A 197 0.50 -2.93 -6.41
N GLU A 198 0.37 -1.99 -7.34
CA GLU A 198 1.30 -0.85 -7.46
C GLU A 198 0.79 0.33 -6.64
N SER A 199 1.01 0.29 -5.32
CA SER A 199 0.81 1.45 -4.44
C SER A 199 2.13 2.21 -4.24
N GLY A 200 2.06 3.51 -3.92
CA GLY A 200 3.24 4.31 -3.57
C GLY A 200 3.94 3.86 -2.27
N GLU A 201 3.31 2.97 -1.51
CA GLU A 201 3.81 2.42 -0.25
C GLU A 201 4.74 1.21 -0.47
N MET A 202 4.80 0.67 -1.70
CA MET A 202 5.65 -0.47 -2.04
C MET A 202 7.14 -0.22 -1.81
N ASP A 203 7.61 1.02 -2.00
CA ASP A 203 9.01 1.38 -1.75
C ASP A 203 9.35 1.35 -0.24
N ALA A 204 8.41 1.79 0.60
CA ALA A 204 8.56 1.71 2.05
C ALA A 204 8.55 0.25 2.53
N LEU A 205 7.66 -0.57 1.96
CA LEU A 205 7.60 -2.00 2.25
C LEU A 205 8.91 -2.71 1.83
N ARG A 206 9.49 -2.34 0.69
CA ARG A 206 10.79 -2.88 0.25
C ARG A 206 11.88 -2.61 1.30
N ILE A 207 11.95 -1.37 1.78
CA ILE A 207 12.94 -0.97 2.79
C ILE A 207 12.74 -1.77 4.09
N GLN A 208 11.50 -1.94 4.55
CA GLN A 208 11.21 -2.71 5.74
C GLN A 208 11.62 -4.19 5.60
N MET A 209 11.36 -4.80 4.44
CA MET A 209 11.77 -6.17 4.14
C MET A 209 13.30 -6.28 4.05
N GLU A 210 13.96 -5.31 3.42
CA GLU A 210 15.43 -5.22 3.37
C GLU A 210 16.04 -5.08 4.77
N GLU A 211 15.48 -4.25 5.65
CA GLU A 211 15.96 -4.07 7.02
C GLU A 211 15.81 -5.34 7.86
N ARG A 212 14.65 -6.01 7.82
CA ARG A 212 14.46 -7.30 8.52
C ARG A 212 15.42 -8.36 7.99
N PHE A 213 15.66 -8.39 6.68
CA PHE A 213 16.57 -9.34 6.04
C PHE A 213 18.04 -9.05 6.41
N MET A 214 18.46 -7.79 6.41
CA MET A 214 19.82 -7.36 6.77
C MET A 214 20.12 -7.55 8.26
N ALA A 215 19.11 -7.45 9.14
CA ALA A 215 19.27 -7.75 10.56
C ALA A 215 19.59 -9.24 10.81
N SER A 216 19.10 -10.12 9.94
CA SER A 216 19.31 -11.57 10.02
C SER A 216 20.63 -12.06 9.39
N ASN A 217 21.29 -11.26 8.54
CA ASN A 217 22.57 -11.63 7.91
C ASN A 217 23.52 -10.44 7.67
N PRO A 218 24.45 -10.15 8.61
CA PRO A 218 25.38 -9.02 8.51
C PRO A 218 26.47 -9.14 7.43
N SER A 219 26.74 -10.35 6.91
CA SER A 219 27.79 -10.58 5.91
C SER A 219 27.28 -10.26 4.51
N LYS A 220 27.37 -8.97 4.16
CA LYS A 220 27.03 -8.40 2.86
C LYS A 220 27.94 -8.95 1.75
N VAL A 221 27.61 -10.11 1.17
CA VAL A 221 28.16 -10.48 -0.14
C VAL A 221 27.53 -9.54 -1.15
N SER A 222 28.35 -8.77 -1.88
CA SER A 222 27.89 -7.80 -2.86
C SER A 222 27.07 -8.49 -3.96
N TYR A 223 25.76 -8.28 -3.94
CA TYR A 223 24.84 -8.67 -5.00
C TYR A 223 24.86 -7.58 -6.06
N GLU A 224 25.66 -7.78 -7.12
CA GLU A 224 25.53 -6.97 -8.33
C GLU A 224 24.71 -7.78 -9.34
N PRO A 225 23.45 -7.37 -9.63
CA PRO A 225 22.65 -7.99 -10.67
C PRO A 225 23.36 -7.89 -12.01
N ILE A 226 23.50 -9.01 -12.72
CA ILE A 226 24.19 -9.06 -14.02
C ILE A 226 23.17 -8.96 -15.16
N THR A 227 21.96 -9.48 -14.96
CA THR A 227 20.89 -9.52 -15.96
C THR A 227 19.52 -9.67 -15.30
N THR A 228 18.42 -9.66 -16.06
CA THR A 228 17.06 -9.88 -15.55
C THR A 228 16.37 -11.04 -16.27
N THR A 229 15.31 -11.62 -15.70
CA THR A 229 14.58 -12.74 -16.31
C THR A 229 14.08 -12.40 -17.71
N LEU A 230 13.57 -11.19 -17.93
CA LEU A 230 13.11 -10.71 -19.23
C LEU A 230 14.27 -10.57 -20.23
N LYS A 231 15.37 -9.94 -19.81
CA LYS A 231 16.56 -9.76 -20.66
C LYS A 231 17.16 -11.12 -21.08
N ARG A 232 17.26 -12.06 -20.15
CA ARG A 232 17.74 -13.43 -20.41
C ARG A 232 16.86 -14.17 -21.41
N LYS A 233 15.53 -14.00 -21.32
CA LYS A 233 14.60 -14.60 -22.28
C LYS A 233 14.77 -13.99 -23.67
N GLN A 234 14.94 -12.67 -23.74
CA GLN A 234 15.20 -11.97 -24.99
C GLN A 234 16.51 -12.44 -25.65
N GLU A 235 17.57 -12.63 -24.87
CA GLU A 235 18.86 -13.16 -25.33
C GLU A 235 18.73 -14.59 -25.89
N GLU A 236 17.98 -15.47 -25.20
CA GLU A 236 17.72 -16.84 -25.67
C GLU A 236 17.00 -16.86 -27.02
N VAL A 237 15.91 -16.09 -27.15
CA VAL A 237 15.13 -15.99 -28.39
C VAL A 237 16.00 -15.41 -29.51
N SER A 238 16.78 -14.38 -29.21
CA SER A 238 17.71 -13.76 -30.17
C SER A 238 18.77 -14.74 -30.65
N ALA A 239 19.34 -15.54 -29.75
CA ALA A 239 20.31 -16.57 -30.09
C ALA A 239 19.71 -17.63 -31.03
N ILE A 240 18.48 -18.09 -30.77
CA ILE A 240 17.78 -19.06 -31.64
C ILE A 240 17.57 -18.48 -33.04
N VAL A 241 17.13 -17.22 -33.15
CA VAL A 241 16.91 -16.55 -34.43
C VAL A 241 18.23 -16.42 -35.22
N ILE A 242 19.31 -15.97 -34.56
CA ILE A 242 20.63 -15.82 -35.18
C ILE A 242 21.16 -17.18 -35.63
N GLN A 243 21.11 -18.19 -34.76
CA GLN A 243 21.56 -19.56 -35.10
C GLN A 243 20.78 -20.13 -36.28
N ARG A 244 19.45 -19.94 -36.31
CA ARG A 244 18.60 -20.38 -37.42
C ARG A 244 18.91 -19.63 -38.71
N ALA A 245 19.17 -18.33 -38.65
CA ALA A 245 19.60 -17.55 -39.80
C ALA A 245 20.98 -18.00 -40.33
N TYR A 246 21.94 -18.22 -39.43
CA TYR A 246 23.29 -18.67 -39.77
C TYR A 246 23.31 -20.07 -40.38
N ARG A 247 22.56 -21.02 -39.80
CA ARG A 247 22.40 -22.38 -40.37
C ARG A 247 21.80 -22.33 -41.79
N ARG A 248 20.78 -21.48 -42.00
CA ARG A 248 20.20 -21.25 -43.35
C ARG A 248 21.21 -20.62 -44.31
N TYR A 249 22.00 -19.66 -43.85
CA TYR A 249 23.06 -19.06 -44.66
C TYR A 249 24.12 -20.09 -45.09
N LEU A 250 24.60 -20.92 -44.15
CA LEU A 250 25.57 -21.98 -44.44
C LEU A 250 25.02 -23.00 -45.44
N LEU A 251 23.75 -23.39 -45.33
CA LEU A 251 23.09 -24.27 -46.30
C LEU A 251 23.05 -23.63 -47.69
N LYS A 252 22.62 -22.36 -47.79
CA LYS A 252 22.63 -21.61 -49.06
C LYS A 252 24.04 -21.52 -49.65
N GLN A 253 25.07 -21.35 -48.82
CA GLN A 253 26.46 -21.27 -49.28
C GLN A 253 26.98 -22.63 -49.79
N LYS A 254 26.65 -23.74 -49.12
CA LYS A 254 26.96 -25.10 -49.59
C LYS A 254 26.27 -25.41 -50.91
N VAL A 255 24.97 -25.10 -51.04
CA VAL A 255 24.21 -25.28 -52.29
C VAL A 255 24.81 -24.44 -53.42
N LYS A 256 25.17 -23.17 -53.17
CA LYS A 256 25.86 -22.31 -54.16
C LYS A 256 27.24 -22.85 -54.57
N LYS A 257 27.97 -23.49 -53.66
CA LYS A 257 29.29 -24.07 -53.94
C LYS A 257 29.17 -25.38 -54.74
N VAL A 258 28.16 -26.20 -54.45
CA VAL A 258 27.86 -27.41 -55.25
C VAL A 258 27.40 -27.02 -56.65
N SER A 259 26.49 -26.04 -56.78
CA SER A 259 26.01 -25.59 -58.09
C SER A 259 27.10 -24.91 -58.92
N SER A 260 28.06 -24.21 -58.30
CA SER A 260 29.21 -23.65 -59.02
C SER A 260 30.21 -24.71 -59.48
N ILE A 261 30.44 -25.78 -58.71
CA ILE A 261 31.24 -26.93 -59.13
C ILE A 261 30.57 -27.65 -60.30
N TYR A 262 29.26 -27.90 -60.20
CA TYR A 262 28.48 -28.54 -61.27
C TYR A 262 28.49 -27.73 -62.58
N LYS A 263 28.41 -26.39 -62.48
CA LYS A 263 28.55 -25.50 -63.65
C LYS A 263 29.96 -25.45 -64.23
N LYS A 264 31.00 -25.70 -63.41
CA LYS A 264 32.40 -25.74 -63.87
C LYS A 264 32.73 -27.04 -64.59
N ASP A 265 32.10 -28.14 -64.20
CA ASP A 265 32.27 -29.47 -64.81
C ASP A 265 31.54 -29.59 -66.16
N LYS A 266 30.39 -28.91 -66.32
CA LYS A 266 29.69 -28.77 -67.62
C LYS A 266 30.36 -27.80 -68.61
N GLY A 267 31.51 -27.21 -68.28
CA GLY A 267 32.25 -26.30 -69.16
C GLY A 267 33.11 -26.99 -70.24
N LYS A 268 33.03 -28.32 -70.40
CA LYS A 268 33.82 -29.06 -71.41
C LYS A 268 33.03 -29.83 -72.47
N GLU A 269 31.69 -29.84 -72.45
CA GLU A 269 30.90 -30.35 -73.57
C GLU A 269 29.69 -29.47 -73.82
N ALA A 270 29.61 -28.95 -75.04
CA ALA A 270 28.48 -28.20 -75.54
C ALA A 270 27.33 -29.15 -75.89
N ASP A 271 26.14 -28.89 -75.34
CA ASP A 271 24.87 -28.63 -76.05
C ASP A 271 23.67 -28.81 -75.10
N GLY A 272 22.60 -28.02 -75.28
CA GLY A 272 21.26 -28.27 -74.72
C GLY A 272 20.83 -27.50 -73.45
N THR A 273 20.14 -26.37 -73.69
CA THR A 273 18.92 -25.81 -73.04
C THR A 273 18.81 -25.66 -71.50
N PRO A 274 18.47 -24.47 -70.97
CA PRO A 274 18.36 -24.21 -69.53
C PRO A 274 16.98 -24.59 -68.98
N VAL A 275 16.92 -25.49 -67.99
CA VAL A 275 15.65 -25.83 -67.31
C VAL A 275 15.81 -25.71 -65.79
N LYS A 276 15.16 -24.67 -65.26
CA LYS A 276 14.46 -24.56 -63.95
C LYS A 276 15.16 -25.18 -62.73
N GLU A 277 16.03 -24.39 -62.08
CA GLU A 277 16.55 -24.69 -60.73
C GLU A 277 16.11 -23.68 -59.66
N GLU A 278 15.47 -22.56 -60.04
CA GLU A 278 15.00 -21.53 -59.10
C GLU A 278 13.75 -21.93 -58.29
N ILE A 279 13.00 -22.95 -58.71
CA ILE A 279 11.67 -23.28 -58.14
C ILE A 279 11.77 -24.14 -56.86
N LEU A 280 12.91 -24.77 -56.57
CA LEU A 280 13.04 -25.71 -55.44
C LEU A 280 13.49 -25.07 -54.12
N ILE A 281 14.02 -23.84 -54.13
CA ILE A 281 14.54 -23.19 -52.91
C ILE A 281 13.44 -22.40 -52.18
N ASP A 282 12.41 -21.93 -52.89
CA ASP A 282 11.31 -21.17 -52.28
C ASP A 282 10.27 -22.05 -51.57
N LYS A 283 10.06 -23.29 -52.01
CA LYS A 283 9.06 -24.20 -51.39
C LYS A 283 9.41 -24.73 -49.99
N LEU A 284 10.64 -24.52 -49.52
CA LEU A 284 11.04 -24.84 -48.14
C LEU A 284 10.87 -23.66 -47.18
N ASN A 285 10.44 -22.49 -47.69
CA ASN A 285 10.32 -21.25 -46.91
C ASN A 285 8.88 -20.95 -46.44
N GLU A 286 7.87 -21.73 -46.86
CA GLU A 286 6.45 -21.45 -46.58
C GLU A 286 5.85 -22.15 -45.34
N ASN A 287 6.53 -23.09 -44.68
CA ASN A 287 5.97 -23.80 -43.52
C ASN A 287 6.33 -23.17 -42.16
N SER A 288 6.14 -21.85 -42.03
CA SER A 288 6.05 -21.23 -40.71
C SER A 288 4.91 -20.21 -40.69
N THR A 289 3.79 -20.63 -40.14
CA THR A 289 2.63 -19.79 -39.79
C THR A 289 3.06 -18.62 -38.89
N PRO A 290 2.66 -17.37 -39.17
CA PRO A 290 2.84 -16.25 -38.26
C PRO A 290 1.60 -16.13 -37.38
N GLU A 291 1.73 -16.36 -36.08
CA GLU A 291 0.75 -15.88 -35.13
C GLU A 291 1.03 -14.40 -34.90
N LYS A 292 0.08 -13.56 -35.33
CA LYS A 292 0.12 -12.11 -35.17
C LYS A 292 -0.23 -11.74 -33.74
N THR A 293 0.58 -10.88 -33.13
CA THR A 293 0.13 -9.89 -32.16
C THR A 293 0.83 -8.57 -32.47
N ASP A 294 0.02 -7.59 -32.85
CA ASP A 294 0.38 -6.20 -33.12
C ASP A 294 0.84 -5.48 -31.84
N VAL A 295 2.01 -4.82 -31.86
CA VAL A 295 2.26 -3.61 -31.04
C VAL A 295 3.20 -2.66 -31.81
N THR A 296 2.74 -1.43 -31.97
CA THR A 296 3.33 -0.23 -32.59
C THR A 296 4.68 0.18 -31.96
N PRO A 297 5.63 0.78 -32.72
CA PRO A 297 6.89 1.26 -32.16
C PRO A 297 6.69 2.64 -31.51
N SER A 298 6.64 2.71 -30.18
CA SER A 298 6.78 3.98 -29.46
C SER A 298 8.26 4.22 -29.14
N THR A 299 8.81 5.24 -29.78
CA THR A 299 10.15 5.76 -29.51
C THR A 299 10.11 6.47 -28.17
N THR A 300 10.71 5.89 -27.13
CA THR A 300 11.11 6.65 -25.94
C THR A 300 12.40 6.06 -25.44
N SER A 301 13.47 6.85 -25.57
CA SER A 301 14.79 6.54 -25.03
C SER A 301 14.70 6.34 -23.52
N PRO A 302 15.36 5.32 -22.93
CA PRO A 302 15.46 5.23 -21.48
C PRO A 302 16.33 6.39 -20.95
N PRO A 303 16.01 6.95 -19.76
CA PRO A 303 16.86 7.94 -19.12
C PRO A 303 18.22 7.31 -18.79
N SER A 304 19.28 8.04 -19.14
CA SER A 304 20.67 7.72 -18.80
C SER A 304 20.82 7.60 -17.27
N TYR A 305 20.88 6.37 -16.77
CA TYR A 305 21.20 6.09 -15.37
C TYR A 305 22.71 6.18 -15.18
N ASP A 306 23.23 7.40 -15.24
CA ASP A 306 24.65 7.71 -15.06
C ASP A 306 24.78 8.64 -13.84
N SER A 307 24.37 8.14 -12.67
CA SER A 307 24.49 8.89 -11.40
C SER A 307 24.43 8.02 -10.13
N VAL A 308 24.89 6.76 -10.14
CA VAL A 308 25.05 6.00 -8.87
C VAL A 308 26.35 5.18 -8.78
N THR A 309 27.28 5.31 -9.73
CA THR A 309 28.61 4.68 -9.63
C THR A 309 29.71 5.68 -9.88
N LYS A 310 29.95 6.55 -8.89
CA LYS A 310 31.31 7.04 -8.64
C LYS A 310 31.82 6.38 -7.36
N PRO A 311 32.99 5.74 -7.36
CA PRO A 311 33.57 5.25 -6.12
C PRO A 311 33.80 6.45 -5.19
N GLU A 312 33.29 6.37 -3.96
CA GLU A 312 33.48 7.39 -2.91
C GLU A 312 34.97 7.66 -2.59
N LYS A 313 35.91 6.91 -3.18
CA LYS A 313 37.35 7.16 -3.12
C LYS A 313 37.80 8.40 -3.90
N GLU A 314 37.11 8.81 -4.97
CA GLU A 314 37.53 10.01 -5.72
C GLU A 314 37.09 11.33 -5.06
N LYS A 315 35.98 11.36 -4.30
CA LYS A 315 35.56 12.57 -3.56
C LYS A 315 36.48 12.87 -2.38
N PHE A 316 36.97 11.84 -1.68
CA PHE A 316 37.88 12.03 -0.55
C PHE A 316 39.30 12.44 -0.97
N GLU A 317 39.80 12.01 -2.14
CA GLU A 317 41.10 12.47 -2.66
C GLU A 317 41.03 13.89 -3.24
N LYS A 318 39.93 14.24 -3.94
CA LYS A 318 39.74 15.60 -4.48
C LYS A 318 39.55 16.65 -3.39
N ASP A 319 38.81 16.34 -2.32
CA ASP A 319 38.64 17.25 -1.17
C ASP A 319 39.93 17.42 -0.35
N LYS A 320 40.85 16.43 -0.40
CA LYS A 320 42.18 16.54 0.23
C LYS A 320 43.14 17.38 -0.63
N SER A 321 43.13 17.21 -1.96
CA SER A 321 43.97 18.01 -2.86
C SER A 321 43.53 19.46 -2.92
N GLU A 322 42.21 19.75 -2.93
CA GLU A 322 41.70 21.13 -2.96
C GLU A 322 41.93 21.89 -1.62
N LYS A 323 42.02 21.17 -0.49
CA LYS A 323 42.39 21.77 0.80
C LYS A 323 43.90 22.03 0.94
N GLU A 324 44.74 21.21 0.32
CA GLU A 324 46.20 21.44 0.31
C GLU A 324 46.59 22.59 -0.64
N ASP A 325 45.90 22.77 -1.78
CA ASP A 325 46.19 23.87 -2.71
C ASP A 325 45.73 25.23 -2.18
N LYS A 326 44.54 25.31 -1.55
CA LYS A 326 44.09 26.53 -0.85
C LYS A 326 44.96 26.91 0.36
N GLY A 327 45.66 25.94 0.95
CA GLY A 327 46.60 26.19 2.04
C GLY A 327 47.94 26.80 1.59
N LYS A 328 48.34 26.59 0.33
CA LYS A 328 49.57 27.16 -0.24
C LYS A 328 49.36 28.57 -0.79
N ASP A 329 48.24 28.85 -1.44
CA ASP A 329 47.94 30.21 -1.96
C ASP A 329 47.72 31.26 -0.86
N ILE A 330 47.27 30.86 0.34
CA ILE A 330 47.13 31.77 1.49
C ILE A 330 48.49 32.07 2.15
N ARG A 331 49.52 31.23 1.92
CA ARG A 331 50.85 31.40 2.52
C ARG A 331 51.82 32.20 1.65
N GLU A 332 51.57 32.34 0.35
CA GLU A 332 52.33 33.23 -0.55
C GLU A 332 51.75 34.64 -0.69
N SER A 333 50.51 34.88 -0.26
CA SER A 333 49.88 36.21 -0.23
C SER A 333 50.10 37.00 1.07
N LYS A 334 50.84 36.44 2.02
CA LYS A 334 51.34 37.13 3.24
C LYS A 334 52.84 36.87 3.42
N LYS A 335 53.65 37.48 2.57
CA LYS A 335 55.03 37.82 2.91
C LYS A 335 55.52 39.03 2.13
#